data_AF-A0A9X7CN69-F1
#
_entry.id   AF-A0A9X7CN69-F1
#
_cell.length_a   1.000
_cell.length_b   1.000
_cell.length_c   1.000
_cell.angle_alpha   90.00
_cell.angle_beta   90.00
_cell.angle_gamma   90.00
#
_symmetry.space_group_name_H-M   'P 1'
#
loop_
_entity.id
_entity.type
_entity.pdbx_description
1 polymer ?
#
loop_
_entity_poly.entity_id
_entity_poly.type
_entity_poly.pdbx_seq_one_letter_code
_entity_poly.pdbx_strand_id
1 'polypeptide(L)'
;MGSVALIEEINQPLMIYGRKQQQADNKLCDYVSCPYPHGNLSKEYNVFFNHNQIIHLLFKGFETEDELELRSKLSEFWWKWRKYNMVLGISYSDIFRIIIIVLFFFIFGRLNTWYNKKYNVPKVFQWFPRRWGKRKVSEHLSQLDKKLEAEGKGICVTIYAIDLYIVTIPCTVKKYKS
;
A
#
# COMPACT_ATOMS: atom_id res chain seq x y z
N MET A 1 -23.11 1.89 33.73
CA MET A 1 -23.41 2.83 32.60
C MET A 1 -23.41 4.26 33.10
N GLY A 2 -23.36 5.26 32.21
CA GLY A 2 -23.31 6.69 32.61
C GLY A 2 -21.90 7.24 32.79
N SER A 3 -20.89 6.58 32.22
CA SER A 3 -19.52 7.12 32.19
C SER A 3 -19.48 8.39 31.34
N VAL A 4 -18.73 9.39 31.78
CA VAL A 4 -18.54 10.65 31.04
C VAL A 4 -17.11 10.68 30.50
N ALA A 5 -16.95 10.96 29.21
CA ALA A 5 -15.65 10.96 28.54
C ALA A 5 -15.49 12.15 27.58
N LEU A 6 -14.23 12.53 27.34
CA LEU A 6 -13.81 13.40 26.25
C LEU A 6 -13.37 12.53 25.07
N ILE A 7 -13.87 12.87 23.89
CA ILE A 7 -13.64 12.14 22.65
C ILE A 7 -12.85 13.03 21.69
N GLU A 8 -12.04 12.42 20.83
CA GLU A 8 -11.36 13.12 19.75
C GLU A 8 -12.35 13.97 18.93
N GLU A 9 -11.91 15.18 18.56
CA GLU A 9 -12.66 16.14 17.73
C GLU A 9 -13.91 16.76 18.39
N ILE A 10 -14.26 16.36 19.62
CA ILE A 10 -15.44 16.89 20.34
C ILE A 10 -15.02 17.48 21.70
N ASN A 11 -15.07 18.80 21.80
CA ASN A 11 -14.73 19.53 23.03
C ASN A 11 -15.81 19.41 24.13
N GLN A 12 -17.01 18.94 23.79
CA GLN A 12 -18.10 18.73 24.72
C GLN A 12 -17.98 17.37 25.41
N PRO A 13 -17.98 17.27 26.75
CA PRO A 13 -18.08 16.01 27.46
C PRO A 13 -19.31 15.20 27.06
N LEU A 14 -19.13 13.90 26.83
CA LEU A 14 -20.18 12.99 26.39
C LEU A 14 -20.44 11.92 27.45
N MET A 15 -21.71 11.74 27.80
CA MET A 15 -22.16 10.67 28.69
C MET A 15 -22.57 9.44 27.89
N ILE A 16 -21.89 8.33 28.13
CA ILE A 16 -22.14 7.04 27.49
C ILE A 16 -23.35 6.38 28.15
N TYR A 17 -24.40 6.15 27.37
CA TYR A 17 -25.61 5.48 27.85
C TYR A 17 -25.93 4.18 27.10
N GLY A 18 -25.22 3.86 26.01
CA GLY A 18 -25.36 2.58 25.33
C GLY A 18 -24.04 2.05 24.79
N ARG A 19 -23.98 0.73 24.63
CA ARG A 19 -22.84 0.01 24.07
C ARG A 19 -23.29 -0.74 22.83
N LYS A 20 -22.36 -0.92 21.90
CA LYS A 20 -22.48 -1.81 20.74
C LYS A 20 -23.74 -1.51 19.92
N GLN A 21 -23.85 -0.25 19.52
CA GLN A 21 -25.03 0.26 18.80
C GLN A 21 -24.77 0.26 17.30
N GLN A 22 -25.83 0.00 16.55
CA GLN A 22 -25.84 0.07 15.10
C GLN A 22 -26.55 1.36 14.70
N GLN A 23 -25.87 2.19 13.91
CA GLN A 23 -26.46 3.35 13.28
C GLN A 23 -27.38 2.92 12.11
N ALA A 24 -28.23 3.85 11.64
CA ALA A 24 -29.15 3.60 10.54
C ALA A 24 -28.44 3.22 9.22
N ASP A 25 -27.19 3.61 9.07
CA ASP A 25 -26.31 3.28 7.94
C ASP A 25 -25.61 1.91 8.07
N ASN A 26 -26.04 1.07 9.03
CA ASN A 26 -25.41 -0.20 9.40
C ASN A 26 -23.98 -0.08 9.94
N LYS A 27 -23.52 1.13 10.27
CA LYS A 27 -22.22 1.30 10.93
C LYS A 27 -22.36 0.91 12.40
N LEU A 28 -21.54 -0.04 12.80
CA LEU A 28 -21.51 -0.55 14.16
C LEU A 28 -20.49 0.24 14.97
N CYS A 29 -20.91 0.81 16.10
CA CYS A 29 -20.08 1.63 16.97
C CYS A 29 -20.01 1.02 18.38
N ASP A 30 -18.87 1.23 19.07
CA ASP A 30 -18.71 0.72 20.43
C ASP A 30 -19.65 1.38 21.43
N TYR A 31 -19.91 2.68 21.27
CA TYR A 31 -20.70 3.48 22.21
C TYR A 31 -21.69 4.41 21.50
N VAL A 32 -22.79 4.68 22.19
CA VAL A 32 -23.67 5.83 21.94
C VAL A 32 -23.70 6.71 23.18
N SER A 33 -23.72 8.00 22.96
CA SER A 33 -23.63 9.00 24.02
C SER A 33 -24.48 10.22 23.73
N CYS A 34 -24.70 11.03 24.76
CA CYS A 34 -25.33 12.33 24.66
C CYS A 34 -24.46 13.40 25.34
N PRO A 35 -24.66 14.69 25.01
CA PRO A 35 -23.92 15.79 25.64
C PRO A 35 -24.15 15.83 27.15
N TYR A 36 -23.09 15.86 27.94
CA TYR A 36 -23.15 16.10 29.38
C TYR A 36 -22.88 17.59 29.66
N PRO A 37 -23.67 18.29 30.50
CA PRO A 37 -24.72 17.79 31.40
C PRO A 37 -26.13 17.77 30.81
N HIS A 38 -26.33 18.20 29.56
CA HIS A 38 -27.65 18.37 28.93
C HIS A 38 -28.48 17.08 28.84
N GLY A 39 -27.84 15.93 28.73
CA GLY A 39 -28.50 14.64 28.60
C GLY A 39 -29.01 14.37 27.19
N ASN A 40 -29.94 13.41 27.07
CA ASN A 40 -30.50 12.98 25.78
C ASN A 40 -31.64 13.92 25.35
N LEU A 41 -31.32 14.86 24.45
CA LEU A 41 -32.28 15.85 23.94
C LEU A 41 -33.11 15.32 22.77
N SER A 42 -32.43 14.76 21.77
CA SER A 42 -33.05 14.12 20.60
C SER A 42 -32.06 13.14 19.97
N LYS A 43 -32.55 12.30 19.04
CA LYS A 43 -31.71 11.35 18.31
C LYS A 43 -30.59 12.02 17.50
N GLU A 44 -30.77 13.28 17.12
CA GLU A 44 -29.82 14.06 16.30
C GLU A 44 -28.58 14.47 17.10
N TYR A 45 -28.70 14.57 18.43
CA TYR A 45 -27.60 14.91 19.33
C TYR A 45 -26.86 13.67 19.85
N ASN A 46 -27.23 12.47 19.38
CA ASN A 46 -26.54 11.26 19.76
C ASN A 46 -25.20 11.18 19.04
N VAL A 47 -24.14 11.03 19.83
CA VAL A 47 -22.80 10.83 19.30
C VAL A 47 -22.43 9.36 19.41
N PHE A 48 -22.10 8.77 18.27
CA PHE A 48 -21.65 7.40 18.14
C PHE A 48 -20.14 7.37 17.91
N PHE A 49 -19.40 6.61 18.70
CA PHE A 49 -17.94 6.56 18.62
C PHE A 49 -17.39 5.20 19.05
N ASN A 50 -16.12 4.95 18.70
CA ASN A 50 -15.39 3.75 19.04
C ASN A 50 -14.50 3.96 20.27
N HIS A 51 -14.15 2.88 20.97
CA HIS A 51 -13.38 2.95 22.21
C HIS A 51 -12.01 3.63 22.05
N ASN A 52 -11.38 3.46 20.88
CA ASN A 52 -10.09 4.07 20.57
C ASN A 52 -10.14 5.61 20.42
N GLN A 53 -11.33 6.21 20.30
CA GLN A 53 -11.49 7.66 20.18
C GLN A 53 -11.62 8.36 21.55
N ILE A 54 -11.64 7.60 22.65
CA ILE A 54 -11.72 8.16 24.01
C ILE A 54 -10.34 8.71 24.39
N ILE A 55 -10.26 10.03 24.61
CA ILE A 55 -9.04 10.68 25.09
C ILE A 55 -8.96 10.59 26.61
N HIS A 56 -10.03 11.00 27.30
CA HIS A 56 -10.05 11.08 28.76
C HIS A 56 -11.38 10.56 29.31
N LEU A 57 -11.31 9.70 30.34
CA LEU A 57 -12.45 9.31 31.13
C LEU A 57 -12.61 10.30 32.29
N LEU A 58 -13.63 11.16 32.23
CA LEU A 58 -13.90 12.16 33.26
C LEU A 58 -14.64 11.57 34.46
N PHE A 59 -15.54 10.62 34.19
CA PHE A 59 -16.29 9.93 35.23
C PHE A 59 -16.52 8.48 34.83
N LYS A 60 -16.25 7.57 35.77
CA LYS A 60 -16.59 6.17 35.61
C LYS A 60 -18.03 5.95 36.09
N GLY A 61 -18.90 5.54 35.18
CA GLY A 61 -20.29 5.25 35.49
C GLY A 61 -20.46 4.09 36.47
N PHE A 62 -21.69 3.92 36.94
CA PHE A 62 -22.01 2.88 37.92
C PHE A 62 -21.75 1.48 37.38
N GLU A 63 -21.11 0.63 38.19
CA GLU A 63 -20.79 -0.77 37.88
C GLU A 63 -21.45 -1.67 38.93
N THR A 64 -22.17 -2.68 38.46
CA THR A 64 -22.76 -3.76 39.25
C THR A 64 -22.29 -5.10 38.67
N GLU A 65 -22.46 -6.19 39.41
CA GLU A 65 -22.12 -7.52 38.90
C GLU A 65 -22.84 -7.83 37.57
N ASP A 66 -24.13 -7.52 37.47
CA ASP A 66 -24.91 -7.66 36.23
C ASP A 66 -24.33 -6.83 35.06
N GLU A 67 -23.85 -5.61 35.34
CA GLU A 67 -23.21 -4.76 34.34
C GLU A 67 -21.90 -5.36 33.83
N LEU A 68 -21.11 -5.93 34.74
CA LEU A 68 -19.85 -6.59 34.44
C LEU A 68 -20.08 -7.86 33.62
N GLU A 69 -21.08 -8.67 33.97
CA GLU A 69 -21.46 -9.87 33.23
C GLU A 69 -21.92 -9.52 31.81
N LEU A 70 -22.81 -8.52 31.68
CA LEU A 70 -23.26 -8.03 30.38
C LEU A 70 -22.09 -7.52 29.53
N ARG A 71 -21.16 -6.77 30.14
CA ARG A 71 -19.95 -6.28 29.48
C ARG A 71 -19.09 -7.42 28.95
N SER A 72 -18.91 -8.47 29.75
CA SER A 72 -18.14 -9.66 29.37
C SER A 72 -18.77 -10.39 28.18
N LYS A 73 -20.08 -10.68 28.25
CA LYS A 73 -20.83 -11.34 27.15
C LYS A 73 -20.76 -10.56 25.85
N LEU A 74 -20.94 -9.23 25.91
CA LEU A 74 -20.79 -8.35 24.75
C LEU A 74 -19.37 -8.40 24.19
N SER A 75 -18.34 -8.39 25.04
CA SER A 75 -16.95 -8.43 24.59
C SER A 75 -16.63 -9.72 23.82
N GLU A 76 -17.13 -10.86 24.30
CA GLU A 76 -16.91 -12.17 23.69
C GLU A 76 -17.64 -12.28 22.34
N PHE A 77 -18.91 -11.88 22.29
CA PHE A 77 -19.69 -11.83 21.06
C PHE A 77 -18.98 -11.00 19.98
N TRP A 78 -18.45 -9.85 20.38
CA TRP A 78 -17.75 -8.94 19.46
C TRP A 78 -16.40 -9.44 18.99
N TRP A 79 -15.66 -10.14 19.83
CA TRP A 79 -14.43 -10.80 19.43
C TRP A 79 -14.72 -11.88 18.39
N LYS A 80 -15.75 -12.71 18.62
CA LYS A 80 -16.24 -13.71 17.66
C LYS A 80 -16.67 -13.06 16.33
N TRP A 81 -17.48 -12.00 16.40
CA TRP A 81 -17.96 -11.27 15.22
C TRP A 81 -16.83 -10.63 14.42
N ARG A 82 -15.88 -9.94 15.08
CA ARG A 82 -14.71 -9.35 14.40
C ARG A 82 -13.84 -10.42 13.75
N LYS A 83 -13.63 -11.56 14.41
CA LYS A 83 -12.88 -12.68 13.84
C LYS A 83 -13.57 -13.23 12.58
N TYR A 84 -14.88 -13.41 12.62
CA TYR A 84 -15.66 -13.86 11.46
C TYR A 84 -15.62 -12.86 10.30
N ASN A 85 -15.78 -11.56 10.58
CA ASN A 85 -15.73 -10.51 9.57
C ASN A 85 -14.31 -10.25 9.05
N MET A 86 -13.26 -10.49 9.83
CA MET A 86 -11.88 -10.44 9.34
C MET A 86 -11.60 -11.59 8.36
N VAL A 87 -12.20 -12.76 8.58
CA VAL A 87 -12.08 -13.91 7.67
C VAL A 87 -12.86 -13.70 6.37
N LEU A 88 -14.00 -13.00 6.42
CA LEU A 88 -14.82 -12.72 5.24
C LEU A 88 -14.57 -11.34 4.60
N GLY A 89 -13.78 -10.49 5.24
CA GLY A 89 -13.59 -9.08 4.90
C GLY A 89 -12.72 -8.81 3.69
N ILE A 90 -12.44 -9.82 2.86
CA ILE A 90 -11.90 -9.55 1.53
C ILE A 90 -13.08 -9.11 0.67
N SER A 91 -13.18 -7.81 0.41
CA SER A 91 -14.18 -7.29 -0.52
C SER A 91 -14.05 -8.04 -1.84
N TYR A 92 -15.17 -8.37 -2.49
CA TYR A 92 -15.15 -8.99 -3.82
C TYR A 92 -14.27 -8.19 -4.81
N SER A 93 -14.22 -6.86 -4.63
CA SER A 93 -13.32 -5.96 -5.38
C SER A 93 -11.84 -6.25 -5.15
N ASP A 94 -11.44 -6.58 -3.92
CA ASP A 94 -10.05 -6.87 -3.56
C ASP A 94 -9.60 -8.22 -4.11
N ILE A 95 -10.47 -9.24 -4.08
CA ILE A 95 -10.21 -10.54 -4.71
C ILE A 95 -10.03 -10.37 -6.23
N PHE A 96 -10.92 -9.60 -6.87
CA PHE A 96 -10.87 -9.36 -8.31
C PHE A 96 -9.60 -8.61 -8.73
N ARG A 97 -9.14 -7.63 -7.93
CA ARG A 97 -7.86 -6.92 -8.14
C ARG A 97 -6.66 -7.87 -8.09
N ILE A 98 -6.61 -8.77 -7.11
CA ILE A 98 -5.53 -9.76 -6.98
C ILE A 98 -5.51 -10.68 -8.21
N ILE A 99 -6.68 -11.15 -8.65
CA ILE A 99 -6.81 -12.00 -9.86
C ILE A 99 -6.28 -11.26 -11.10
N ILE A 100 -6.64 -9.99 -11.28
CA ILE A 100 -6.13 -9.16 -12.39
C ILE A 100 -4.61 -9.06 -12.37
N ILE A 101 -4.01 -8.81 -11.20
CA ILE A 101 -2.55 -8.69 -11.06
C ILE A 101 -1.87 -10.01 -11.45
N VAL A 102 -2.39 -11.15 -10.98
CA VAL A 102 -1.85 -12.48 -11.30
C VAL A 102 -1.95 -12.76 -12.81
N LEU A 103 -3.10 -12.45 -13.42
CA LEU A 103 -3.30 -12.61 -14.87
C LEU A 103 -2.33 -11.72 -15.66
N PHE A 104 -2.09 -10.48 -15.22
CA PHE A 104 -1.14 -9.57 -15.85
C PHE A 104 0.29 -10.15 -15.84
N PHE A 105 0.77 -10.65 -14.70
CA PHE A 105 2.09 -11.27 -14.61
C PHE A 105 2.21 -12.52 -15.48
N PHE A 106 1.16 -13.34 -15.57
CA PHE A 106 1.15 -14.52 -16.42
C PHE A 106 1.24 -14.16 -17.91
N ILE A 107 0.46 -13.17 -18.36
CA ILE A 107 0.47 -12.68 -19.75
C ILE A 107 1.83 -12.05 -20.08
N PHE A 108 2.35 -11.20 -19.18
CA PHE A 108 3.65 -10.55 -19.34
C PHE A 108 4.79 -11.58 -19.46
N GLY A 109 4.80 -12.61 -18.61
CA GLY A 109 5.76 -13.70 -18.68
C GLY A 109 5.75 -14.47 -20.01
N ARG A 110 4.55 -14.75 -20.56
CA ARG A 110 4.42 -15.40 -21.88
C ARG A 110 4.94 -14.53 -23.01
N LEU A 111 4.60 -13.23 -22.99
CA LEU A 111 5.06 -12.26 -23.99
C LEU A 111 6.58 -12.13 -23.98
N ASN A 112 7.19 -12.05 -22.78
CA ASN A 112 8.64 -11.94 -22.64
C ASN A 112 9.36 -13.19 -23.17
N THR A 113 8.87 -14.38 -22.84
CA THR A 113 9.41 -15.65 -23.33
C THR A 113 9.33 -15.74 -24.87
N TRP A 114 8.20 -15.36 -25.46
CA TRP A 114 8.04 -15.35 -26.92
C TRP A 114 8.98 -14.36 -27.60
N TYR A 115 9.12 -13.15 -27.05
CA TYR A 115 10.01 -12.12 -27.57
C TYR A 115 11.48 -12.58 -27.56
N ASN A 116 11.93 -13.14 -26.44
CA ASN A 116 13.29 -13.65 -26.29
C ASN A 116 13.61 -14.73 -27.32
N LYS A 117 12.63 -15.59 -27.65
CA LYS A 117 12.75 -16.59 -28.71
C LYS A 117 12.81 -15.97 -30.11
N LYS A 118 12.01 -14.94 -30.39
CA LYS A 118 11.95 -14.29 -31.71
C LYS A 118 13.24 -13.53 -32.08
N TYR A 119 13.86 -12.86 -31.12
CA TYR A 119 15.03 -12.00 -31.38
C TYR A 119 16.36 -12.61 -30.88
N ASN A 120 16.35 -13.89 -30.47
CA ASN A 120 17.52 -14.62 -30.00
C ASN A 120 18.33 -13.86 -28.93
N VAL A 121 17.61 -13.29 -27.95
CA VAL A 121 18.18 -12.40 -26.93
C VAL A 121 19.17 -13.17 -26.05
N PRO A 122 20.40 -12.66 -25.81
CA PRO A 122 21.37 -13.33 -24.95
C PRO A 122 20.83 -13.53 -23.53
N LYS A 123 21.17 -14.65 -22.88
CA LYS A 123 20.67 -15.02 -21.53
C LYS A 123 20.80 -13.91 -20.49
N VAL A 124 21.88 -13.12 -20.55
CA VAL A 124 22.15 -12.00 -19.62
C VAL A 124 21.05 -10.93 -19.67
N PHE A 125 20.37 -10.78 -20.81
CA PHE A 125 19.37 -9.73 -21.06
C PHE A 125 17.92 -10.23 -21.08
N GLN A 126 17.67 -11.52 -20.81
CA GLN A 126 16.33 -12.11 -20.91
C GLN A 126 15.32 -11.59 -19.87
N TRP A 127 15.79 -11.07 -18.74
CA TRP A 127 14.95 -10.52 -17.68
C TRP A 127 14.65 -9.01 -17.85
N PHE A 128 15.25 -8.36 -18.87
CA PHE A 128 15.20 -6.92 -19.02
C PHE A 128 13.90 -6.44 -19.68
N PRO A 129 13.17 -5.46 -19.11
CA PRO A 129 11.89 -5.00 -19.65
C PRO A 129 12.03 -4.27 -20.99
N ARG A 130 11.04 -4.44 -21.87
CA ARG A 130 10.98 -3.84 -23.22
C ARG A 130 11.08 -2.30 -23.17
N ARG A 131 11.91 -1.68 -24.02
CA ARG A 131 11.81 -0.25 -24.39
C ARG A 131 11.24 -0.07 -25.80
N TRP A 132 10.42 0.97 -25.97
CA TRP A 132 9.85 1.41 -27.25
C TRP A 132 10.72 2.53 -27.85
N GLY A 133 11.15 2.40 -29.12
CA GLY A 133 11.79 3.48 -29.89
C GLY A 133 13.18 3.16 -30.47
N LYS A 134 13.53 3.80 -31.61
CA LYS A 134 14.85 3.74 -32.26
C LYS A 134 15.84 4.71 -31.59
N ARG A 135 17.11 4.29 -31.40
CA ARG A 135 18.15 5.02 -30.65
C ARG A 135 18.89 6.06 -31.52
N LYS A 136 18.98 7.31 -31.08
CA LYS A 136 19.92 8.34 -31.59
C LYS A 136 21.40 8.07 -31.26
N VAL A 137 21.66 7.14 -30.34
CA VAL A 137 22.99 6.89 -29.76
C VAL A 137 23.95 6.23 -30.77
N SER A 138 23.47 5.38 -31.68
CA SER A 138 24.36 4.68 -32.63
C SER A 138 25.04 5.62 -33.63
N GLU A 139 24.34 6.68 -34.06
CA GLU A 139 24.89 7.65 -35.02
C GLU A 139 26.02 8.47 -34.40
N HIS A 140 25.81 8.94 -33.17
CA HIS A 140 26.78 9.75 -32.42
C HIS A 140 28.04 8.96 -32.04
N LEU A 141 27.91 7.64 -31.83
CA LEU A 141 29.02 6.73 -31.54
C LEU A 141 29.90 6.49 -32.78
N SER A 142 29.30 6.32 -33.96
CA SER A 142 30.05 6.12 -35.21
C SER A 142 30.93 7.32 -35.57
N GLN A 143 30.54 8.52 -35.15
CA GLN A 143 31.30 9.75 -35.36
C GLN A 143 32.47 9.88 -34.38
N LEU A 144 32.31 9.39 -33.15
CA LEU A 144 33.34 9.46 -32.11
C LEU A 144 34.52 8.52 -32.42
N ASP A 145 34.22 7.29 -32.85
CA ASP A 145 35.24 6.32 -33.24
C ASP A 145 36.06 6.81 -34.44
N LYS A 146 35.41 7.35 -35.47
CA LYS A 146 36.08 7.97 -36.63
C LYS A 146 36.99 9.13 -36.23
N LYS A 147 36.60 9.93 -35.24
CA LYS A 147 37.40 11.05 -34.75
C LYS A 147 38.64 10.58 -33.99
N LEU A 148 38.53 9.53 -33.19
CA LEU A 148 39.63 8.97 -32.41
C LEU A 148 40.64 8.20 -33.28
N GLU A 149 40.16 7.52 -34.33
CA GLU A 149 41.03 6.92 -35.36
C GLU A 149 41.84 7.99 -36.10
N ALA A 150 41.21 9.12 -36.45
CA ALA A 150 41.89 10.24 -37.11
C ALA A 150 42.96 10.91 -36.23
N GLU A 151 42.84 10.84 -34.90
CA GLU A 151 43.84 11.34 -33.94
C GLU A 151 45.01 10.36 -33.70
N GLY A 152 45.02 9.18 -34.36
CA GLY A 152 46.13 8.21 -34.27
C GLY A 152 46.24 7.48 -32.93
N LYS A 153 45.22 7.58 -32.07
CA LYS A 153 45.17 6.92 -30.76
C LYS A 153 44.56 5.52 -30.92
N GLY A 154 45.37 4.47 -30.72
CA GLY A 154 44.93 3.06 -30.77
C GLY A 154 44.12 2.62 -29.55
N ILE A 155 43.12 3.41 -29.15
CA ILE A 155 42.25 3.12 -28.01
C ILE A 155 40.94 2.56 -28.56
N CYS A 156 40.69 1.27 -28.31
CA CYS A 156 39.37 0.69 -28.53
C CYS A 156 38.47 1.04 -27.35
N VAL A 157 37.43 1.86 -27.58
CA VAL A 157 36.45 2.19 -26.55
C VAL A 157 35.27 1.25 -26.69
N THR A 158 35.13 0.30 -25.75
CA THR A 158 33.96 -0.58 -25.71
C THR A 158 32.90 0.08 -24.83
N ILE A 159 31.92 0.74 -25.45
CA ILE A 159 30.86 1.45 -24.73
C ILE A 159 29.69 0.50 -24.52
N TYR A 160 29.47 0.10 -23.27
CA TYR A 160 28.26 -0.61 -22.88
C TYR A 160 27.16 0.43 -22.62
N ALA A 161 26.17 0.47 -23.51
CA ALA A 161 24.96 1.27 -23.28
C ALA A 161 24.03 0.48 -22.35
N ILE A 162 24.12 0.74 -21.04
CA ILE A 162 23.20 0.20 -20.03
C ILE A 162 22.27 1.33 -19.63
N ASP A 163 21.12 1.42 -20.31
CA ASP A 163 19.89 2.24 -20.18
C ASP A 163 19.85 3.61 -19.47
N LEU A 164 20.79 3.96 -18.58
CA LEU A 164 21.02 5.28 -17.95
C LEU A 164 22.50 5.60 -17.61
N TYR A 165 23.44 4.65 -17.75
CA TYR A 165 24.86 4.85 -17.47
C TYR A 165 25.69 4.50 -18.70
N ILE A 166 26.49 5.46 -19.16
CA ILE A 166 27.54 5.20 -20.15
C ILE A 166 28.76 4.78 -19.35
N VAL A 167 28.99 3.46 -19.25
CA VAL A 167 30.23 2.94 -18.69
C VAL A 167 31.27 2.96 -19.81
N THR A 168 32.22 3.88 -19.70
CA THR A 168 33.33 4.02 -20.64
C THR A 168 34.55 3.34 -20.03
N ILE A 169 34.93 2.18 -20.55
CA ILE A 169 36.15 1.49 -20.11
C ILE A 169 37.22 1.78 -21.17
N PRO A 170 38.25 2.59 -20.87
CA PRO A 170 39.37 2.79 -21.78
C PRO A 170 40.23 1.52 -21.81
N CYS A 171 40.26 0.83 -22.94
CA CYS A 171 41.14 -0.31 -23.14
C CYS A 171 42.42 0.15 -23.87
N THR A 172 43.55 0.16 -23.16
CA THR A 172 44.88 0.31 -23.78
C THR A 172 45.30 -0.99 -24.44
N VAL A 173 45.29 -1.02 -25.78
CA VAL A 173 45.86 -2.15 -26.52
C VAL A 173 47.37 -1.97 -26.61
N LYS A 174 48.15 -2.82 -25.94
CA LYS A 174 49.58 -2.93 -26.23
C LYS A 174 49.72 -3.57 -27.62
N LYS A 175 50.25 -2.83 -28.59
CA LYS A 175 50.61 -3.40 -29.90
C LYS A 175 51.48 -4.64 -29.67
N TYR A 176 51.08 -5.78 -30.21
CA TYR A 176 51.98 -6.91 -30.35
C TYR A 176 53.17 -6.44 -31.20
N LYS A 177 54.38 -6.60 -30.68
CA LYS A 177 55.58 -6.47 -31.52
C LYS A 177 55.53 -7.64 -32.50
N SER A 178 55.42 -7.30 -33.78
CA SER A 178 55.71 -8.22 -34.89
C SER A 178 57.14 -8.74 -34.80
#